data_AF-A0A0E3NWM2-F1
#
_entry.id   AF-A0A0E3NWM2-F1
#
_cell.length_a   1.000
_cell.length_b   1.000
_cell.length_c   1.000
_cell.angle_alpha   90.00
_cell.angle_beta   90.00
_cell.angle_gamma   90.00
#
_symmetry.space_group_name_H-M   'P 1'
#
loop_
_entity.id
_entity.type
_entity.pdbx_description
1 polymer ?
#
loop_
_entity_poly.entity_id
_entity_poly.type
_entity_poly.pdbx_seq_one_letter_code
_entity_poly.pdbx_strand_id
1 'polypeptide(L)'
;MGYEIMKTENSLFTGILIGLVLFEFFDVLAFDPIYGGIIGAIIVGIFSGKIIGKGSVKYAFFSIFTYNLIAWVLTFLFTSDGKLIFLSDGPAVSVFIGSLLVLVFFYSIIGSFGAFVTCNLSRNEQG
;
A
#
# COMPACT_ATOMS: atom_id res chain seq x y z
N MET A 1 0.73 -27.78 -5.88
CA MET A 1 0.52 -26.60 -6.76
C MET A 1 -0.63 -25.71 -6.28
N GLY A 2 -1.84 -26.23 -6.04
CA GLY A 2 -2.97 -25.41 -5.54
C GLY A 2 -2.78 -24.77 -4.15
N TYR A 3 -2.06 -25.43 -3.24
CA TYR A 3 -1.84 -24.92 -1.87
C TYR A 3 -0.95 -23.67 -1.80
N GLU A 4 0.07 -23.58 -2.67
CA GLU A 4 0.92 -22.39 -2.74
C GLU A 4 0.19 -21.20 -3.37
N ILE A 5 -0.63 -21.43 -4.40
CA ILE A 5 -1.45 -20.38 -5.03
C ILE A 5 -2.42 -19.79 -4.00
N MET A 6 -3.13 -20.65 -3.25
CA MET A 6 -4.10 -20.22 -2.24
C MET A 6 -3.43 -19.47 -1.06
N LYS A 7 -2.24 -19.89 -0.64
CA LYS A 7 -1.44 -19.17 0.38
C LYS A 7 -0.99 -17.79 -0.12
N THR A 8 -0.73 -17.66 -1.41
CA THR A 8 -0.19 -16.44 -2.02
C THR A 8 -1.29 -15.42 -2.32
N GLU A 9 -2.44 -15.85 -2.86
CA GLU A 9 -3.63 -15.00 -3.05
C GLU A 9 -4.17 -14.48 -1.71
N ASN A 10 -4.25 -15.34 -0.70
CA ASN A 10 -4.60 -14.90 0.66
C ASN A 10 -3.64 -13.84 1.19
N SER A 11 -2.35 -13.89 0.83
CA SER A 11 -1.39 -12.91 1.32
C SER A 11 -1.53 -11.54 0.66
N LEU A 12 -1.84 -11.50 -0.64
CA LEU A 12 -2.09 -10.23 -1.36
C LEU A 12 -3.32 -9.54 -0.77
N PHE A 13 -4.39 -10.30 -0.57
CA PHE A 13 -5.60 -9.81 0.07
C PHE A 13 -5.38 -9.38 1.53
N THR A 14 -4.59 -10.14 2.29
CA THR A 14 -4.23 -9.79 3.67
C THR A 14 -3.45 -8.48 3.72
N GLY A 15 -2.49 -8.29 2.82
CA GLY A 15 -1.73 -7.04 2.72
C GLY A 15 -2.61 -5.84 2.41
N ILE A 16 -3.60 -6.01 1.53
CA ILE A 16 -4.60 -4.98 1.22
C ILE A 16 -5.44 -4.63 2.45
N LEU A 17 -5.99 -5.64 3.14
CA LEU A 17 -6.80 -5.44 4.34
C LEU A 17 -6.02 -4.72 5.44
N ILE A 18 -4.79 -5.17 5.74
CA ILE A 18 -3.94 -4.52 6.74
C ILE A 18 -3.68 -3.07 6.35
N GLY A 19 -3.36 -2.81 5.07
CA GLY A 19 -3.12 -1.46 4.58
C GLY A 19 -4.33 -0.54 4.74
N LEU A 20 -5.54 -1.01 4.42
CA LEU A 20 -6.78 -0.24 4.60
C LEU A 20 -7.06 0.05 6.08
N VAL A 21 -6.89 -0.95 6.96
CA VAL A 21 -7.06 -0.76 8.41
C VAL A 21 -6.06 0.26 8.95
N LEU A 22 -4.79 0.19 8.51
CA LEU A 22 -3.77 1.17 8.91
C LEU A 22 -4.10 2.58 8.40
N PHE A 23 -4.60 2.69 7.17
CA PHE A 23 -5.00 3.96 6.59
C PHE A 23 -6.10 4.63 7.43
N GLU A 24 -7.18 3.91 7.73
CA GLU A 24 -8.26 4.42 8.58
C GLU A 24 -7.77 4.73 10.01
N PHE A 25 -6.92 3.87 10.57
CA PHE A 25 -6.34 4.10 11.89
C PHE A 25 -5.49 5.37 11.96
N PHE A 26 -4.68 5.66 10.94
CA PHE A 26 -3.88 6.89 10.89
C PHE A 26 -4.74 8.14 10.69
N ASP A 27 -5.82 8.04 9.92
CA ASP A 27 -6.79 9.13 9.75
C ASP A 27 -7.47 9.49 11.09
N VAL A 28 -7.91 8.47 11.85
CA VAL A 28 -8.48 8.66 13.21
C VAL A 28 -7.49 9.33 14.17
N LEU A 29 -6.20 9.04 14.02
CA LEU A 29 -5.14 9.66 14.82
C LEU A 29 -4.72 11.05 14.31
N ALA A 30 -5.35 11.56 13.25
CA ALA A 30 -4.98 12.80 12.56
C ALA A 30 -3.49 12.84 12.18
N PHE A 31 -2.95 11.68 11.80
CA PHE A 31 -1.58 11.59 11.32
C PHE A 31 -1.47 12.29 9.96
N ASP A 32 -0.32 12.92 9.70
CA ASP A 32 -0.08 13.49 8.38
C ASP A 32 -0.18 12.37 7.31
N PRO A 33 -1.00 12.55 6.25
CA PRO A 33 -1.25 11.49 5.27
C PRO A 33 0.01 10.99 4.56
N ILE A 34 1.00 11.88 4.36
CA ILE A 34 2.24 11.51 3.68
C ILE A 34 3.04 10.55 4.56
N TYR A 35 3.26 10.92 5.82
CA TYR A 35 3.99 10.08 6.77
C TYR A 35 3.23 8.80 7.11
N GLY A 36 1.90 8.87 7.24
CA GLY A 36 1.03 7.70 7.44
C GLY A 36 1.16 6.70 6.28
N GLY A 37 1.17 7.18 5.03
CA GLY A 37 1.39 6.34 3.85
C GLY A 37 2.75 5.65 3.84
N ILE A 38 3.82 6.36 4.22
CA ILE A 38 5.18 5.78 4.33
C ILE A 38 5.22 4.68 5.40
N ILE A 39 4.72 4.98 6.60
CA ILE A 39 4.73 4.02 7.72
C ILE A 39 3.87 2.80 7.38
N GLY A 40 2.68 3.01 6.82
CA GLY A 40 1.79 1.94 6.37
C GLY A 40 2.45 1.04 5.32
N ALA A 41 3.11 1.63 4.33
CA ALA A 41 3.86 0.88 3.32
C ALA A 41 4.99 0.02 3.94
N ILE A 42 5.73 0.57 4.91
CA ILE A 42 6.77 -0.17 5.62
C ILE A 42 6.18 -1.37 6.38
N ILE A 43 5.10 -1.15 7.13
CA ILE A 43 4.45 -2.22 7.92
C ILE A 43 3.92 -3.33 7.01
N VAL A 44 3.16 -2.98 5.97
CA VAL A 44 2.61 -3.95 5.01
C VAL A 44 3.74 -4.68 4.27
N GLY A 45 4.83 -3.99 3.94
CA GLY A 45 6.03 -4.56 3.36
C GLY A 45 6.69 -5.62 4.26
N ILE A 46 6.96 -5.28 5.52
CA ILE A 46 7.53 -6.20 6.51
C ILE A 46 6.64 -7.43 6.69
N PHE A 47 5.33 -7.23 6.86
CA PHE A 47 4.37 -8.33 6.99
C PHE A 47 4.40 -9.26 5.76
N SER A 48 4.37 -8.69 4.56
CA SER A 48 4.44 -9.45 3.31
C SER A 48 5.74 -10.24 3.18
N GLY A 49 6.87 -9.62 3.55
CA GLY A 49 8.19 -10.27 3.57
C GLY A 49 8.25 -11.48 4.50
N LYS A 50 7.64 -11.36 5.68
CA LYS A 50 7.61 -12.41 6.70
C LYS A 50 6.66 -13.57 6.35
N ILE A 51 5.49 -13.28 5.77
CA ILE A 51 4.46 -14.29 5.49
C ILE A 51 4.76 -15.10 4.23
N ILE A 52 5.23 -14.45 3.16
CA ILE A 52 5.37 -15.07 1.83
C ILE A 52 6.78 -15.66 1.63
N GLY A 53 7.82 -15.03 2.16
CA GLY A 53 9.21 -15.43 1.89
C GLY A 53 9.61 -15.12 0.44
N LYS A 54 10.24 -16.07 -0.27
CA LYS A 54 10.74 -15.85 -1.64
C LYS A 54 9.62 -15.42 -2.59
N GLY A 55 9.81 -14.28 -3.25
CA GLY A 55 8.82 -13.70 -4.16
C GLY A 55 7.85 -12.72 -3.49
N SER A 56 7.96 -12.48 -2.17
CA SER A 56 7.16 -11.51 -1.41
C SER A 56 7.17 -10.09 -1.98
N VAL A 57 8.27 -9.67 -2.61
CA VAL A 57 8.48 -8.29 -3.10
C VAL A 57 7.38 -7.85 -4.07
N LYS A 58 7.06 -8.66 -5.09
CA LYS A 58 6.00 -8.30 -6.05
C LYS A 58 4.63 -8.24 -5.39
N TYR A 59 4.36 -9.10 -4.41
CA TYR A 59 3.09 -9.10 -3.69
C TYR A 59 2.96 -7.92 -2.74
N ALA A 60 4.05 -7.53 -2.08
CA ALA A 60 4.11 -6.30 -1.29
C ALA A 60 3.85 -5.08 -2.18
N PHE A 61 4.52 -5.01 -3.34
CA PHE A 61 4.29 -3.95 -4.32
C PHE A 61 2.82 -3.84 -4.69
N PHE A 62 2.21 -4.93 -5.18
CA PHE A 62 0.82 -4.91 -5.63
C PHE A 62 -0.16 -4.67 -4.49
N SER A 63 0.06 -5.24 -3.31
CA SER A 63 -0.82 -4.99 -2.15
C SER A 63 -0.82 -3.51 -1.77
N ILE A 64 0.38 -2.91 -1.70
CA ILE A 64 0.54 -1.51 -1.33
C ILE A 64 -0.05 -0.58 -2.36
N PHE A 65 0.21 -0.87 -3.63
CA PHE A 65 -0.35 -0.14 -4.74
C PHE A 65 -1.88 -0.17 -4.69
N THR A 66 -2.46 -1.36 -4.55
CA THR A 66 -3.92 -1.55 -4.57
C THR A 66 -4.60 -0.90 -3.37
N TYR A 67 -4.14 -1.11 -2.14
CA TYR A 67 -4.83 -0.52 -0.99
C TYR A 67 -4.75 1.01 -1.01
N ASN A 68 -3.62 1.58 -1.42
CA ASN A 68 -3.48 3.04 -1.50
C ASN A 68 -4.43 3.60 -2.57
N LEU A 69 -4.53 2.94 -3.73
CA LEU A 69 -5.45 3.38 -4.78
C LEU A 69 -6.91 3.33 -4.30
N ILE A 70 -7.31 2.25 -3.62
CA ILE A 70 -8.64 2.14 -3.01
C ILE A 70 -8.86 3.25 -1.98
N ALA A 71 -7.94 3.43 -1.04
CA ALA A 71 -8.04 4.42 0.02
C ALA A 71 -8.20 5.83 -0.54
N TRP A 72 -7.34 6.23 -1.48
CA TRP A 72 -7.42 7.52 -2.13
C TRP A 72 -8.71 7.71 -2.92
N VAL A 73 -9.17 6.70 -3.67
CA VAL A 73 -10.47 6.76 -4.37
C VAL A 73 -11.61 6.97 -3.38
N LEU A 74 -11.63 6.25 -2.25
CA LEU A 74 -12.64 6.45 -1.20
C LEU A 74 -12.56 7.87 -0.63
N THR A 75 -11.37 8.37 -0.31
CA THR A 75 -11.18 9.74 0.14
C THR A 75 -11.76 10.73 -0.86
N PHE A 76 -11.56 10.56 -2.17
CA PHE A 76 -12.15 11.47 -3.15
C PHE A 76 -13.68 11.44 -3.20
N LEU A 77 -14.28 10.26 -3.09
CA LEU A 77 -15.72 10.09 -3.18
C LEU A 77 -16.43 10.65 -1.94
N PHE A 78 -15.81 10.53 -0.77
CA PHE A 78 -16.43 10.83 0.51
C PHE A 78 -16.03 12.18 1.13
N THR A 79 -14.95 12.83 0.68
CA THR A 79 -14.53 14.14 1.22
C THR A 79 -15.00 15.32 0.37
N SER A 80 -15.22 16.47 1.03
CA SER A 80 -15.58 17.73 0.38
C SER A 80 -14.48 18.21 -0.57
N ASP A 81 -13.22 18.07 -0.16
CA ASP A 81 -12.05 18.47 -0.95
C ASP A 81 -11.93 17.63 -2.23
N GLY A 82 -12.23 16.33 -2.14
CA GLY A 82 -12.26 15.47 -3.32
C GLY A 82 -13.32 15.85 -4.33
N LYS A 83 -14.51 16.26 -3.86
CA LYS A 83 -15.58 16.77 -4.73
C LYS A 83 -15.19 18.08 -5.41
N LEU A 84 -14.49 18.98 -4.71
CA LEU A 84 -13.99 20.22 -5.29
C LEU A 84 -12.98 19.97 -6.41
N ILE A 85 -12.08 19.00 -6.23
CA ILE A 85 -11.12 18.62 -7.28
C ILE A 85 -11.87 18.07 -8.50
N PHE A 86 -12.87 17.19 -8.33
CA PHE A 86 -13.65 16.67 -9.46
C PHE A 86 -14.44 17.72 -10.24
N LEU A 87 -14.81 18.83 -9.58
CA LEU A 87 -15.52 19.95 -10.21
C LEU A 87 -14.57 20.99 -10.81
N SER A 88 -13.26 20.84 -10.64
CA SER A 88 -12.25 21.74 -11.19
C SER A 88 -11.98 21.50 -12.67
N ASP A 89 -11.42 22.50 -13.35
CA ASP A 89 -11.08 22.40 -14.78
C ASP A 89 -10.09 21.25 -15.06
N GLY A 90 -10.23 20.65 -16.24
CA GLY A 90 -9.52 19.42 -16.64
C GLY A 90 -8.00 19.37 -16.38
N PRO A 91 -7.22 20.46 -16.58
CA PRO A 91 -5.78 20.44 -16.30
C PRO A 91 -5.44 20.22 -14.82
N ALA A 92 -6.22 20.76 -13.89
CA ALA A 92 -5.96 20.62 -12.47
C ALA A 92 -6.19 19.17 -12.00
N VAL A 93 -7.28 18.56 -12.47
CA VAL A 93 -7.61 17.15 -12.20
C VAL A 93 -6.51 16.21 -12.69
N SER A 94 -6.00 16.43 -13.91
CA SER A 94 -4.97 15.56 -14.49
C SER A 94 -3.63 15.65 -13.76
N VAL A 95 -3.16 16.86 -13.42
CA VAL A 95 -1.93 17.05 -12.62
C VAL A 95 -2.08 16.38 -11.25
N PHE A 96 -3.23 16.53 -10.62
CA PHE A 96 -3.49 15.98 -9.31
C PHE A 96 -3.52 14.43 -9.33
N ILE A 97 -4.24 13.82 -10.27
CA ILE A 97 -4.24 12.35 -10.47
C ILE A 97 -2.83 11.84 -10.74
N GLY A 98 -2.06 12.53 -11.60
CA GLY A 98 -0.67 12.19 -11.89
C GLY A 98 0.21 12.22 -10.64
N SER A 99 0.06 13.26 -9.84
CA SER A 99 0.80 13.45 -8.57
C SER A 99 0.48 12.32 -7.59
N LEU A 100 -0.78 11.94 -7.49
CA LEU A 100 -1.24 10.86 -6.62
C LEU A 100 -0.70 9.50 -7.07
N LEU A 101 -0.74 9.21 -8.38
CA LEU A 101 -0.16 7.99 -8.92
C LEU A 101 1.33 7.90 -8.60
N VAL A 102 2.09 8.99 -8.76
CA VAL A 102 3.51 9.04 -8.39
C VAL A 102 3.69 8.69 -6.90
N LEU A 103 2.87 9.27 -6.01
CA LEU A 103 2.88 8.99 -4.58
C LEU A 103 2.61 7.52 -4.25
N VAL A 104 1.57 6.94 -4.85
CA VAL A 104 1.21 5.51 -4.68
C VAL A 104 2.34 4.61 -5.18
N PHE A 105 2.99 4.96 -6.30
CA PHE A 105 4.17 4.25 -6.79
C PHE A 105 5.33 4.31 -5.80
N PHE A 106 5.63 5.48 -5.25
CA PHE A 106 6.70 5.62 -4.25
C PHE A 106 6.45 4.78 -3.00
N TYR A 107 5.24 4.79 -2.46
CA TYR A 107 4.89 3.93 -1.32
C TYR A 107 5.07 2.45 -1.65
N SER A 108 4.66 2.04 -2.84
CA SER A 108 4.80 0.66 -3.30
C SER A 108 6.28 0.24 -3.38
N ILE A 109 7.16 1.12 -3.85
CA ILE A 109 8.62 0.91 -3.86
C ILE A 109 9.17 0.78 -2.44
N ILE A 110 8.80 1.69 -1.53
CA ILE A 110 9.27 1.70 -0.14
C ILE A 110 8.91 0.39 0.57
N GLY A 111 7.65 -0.03 0.52
CA GLY A 111 7.26 -1.27 1.19
C GLY A 111 7.78 -2.53 0.49
N SER A 112 8.01 -2.49 -0.83
CA SER A 112 8.72 -3.57 -1.54
C SER A 112 10.15 -3.74 -1.03
N PHE A 113 10.83 -2.64 -0.73
CA PHE A 113 12.15 -2.68 -0.10
C PHE A 113 12.07 -3.27 1.32
N GLY A 114 11.07 -2.88 2.12
CA GLY A 114 10.80 -3.48 3.43
C GLY A 114 10.57 -4.99 3.38
N ALA A 115 9.80 -5.46 2.39
CA ALA A 115 9.58 -6.88 2.14
C ALA A 115 10.87 -7.61 1.75
N PHE A 116 11.68 -7.00 0.87
CA PHE A 116 12.97 -7.54 0.45
C PHE A 116 13.92 -7.71 1.64
N VAL A 117 14.10 -6.68 2.46
CA VAL A 117 14.98 -6.74 3.64
C VAL A 117 14.50 -7.82 4.61
N THR A 118 13.21 -7.83 4.94
CA THR A 118 12.63 -8.80 5.88
C THR A 118 12.77 -10.24 5.39
N CYS A 119 12.47 -10.49 4.11
CA CYS A 119 12.60 -11.81 3.52
C CYS A 119 14.04 -12.34 3.56
N ASN A 120 15.04 -11.48 3.36
CA ASN A 120 16.45 -11.88 3.42
C ASN A 120 16.93 -12.11 4.86
N LEU A 121 16.46 -11.32 5.83
CA LEU A 121 16.78 -11.50 7.25
C LEU A 121 16.23 -12.82 7.79
N SER A 122 14.94 -13.13 7.54
CA SER A 122 14.35 -14.40 7.99
C SER A 122 15.02 -15.64 7.39
N ARG A 123 15.67 -15.50 6.23
CA ARG A 123 16.44 -16.59 5.62
C ARG A 123 17.77 -16.84 6.36
N ASN A 124 18.40 -15.80 6.90
CA ASN A 124 19.62 -15.94 7.69
C ASN A 124 19.36 -16.57 9.07
N GLU A 125 18.16 -16.38 9.63
CA GLU A 125 17.76 -16.99 10.92
C GLU A 125 17.37 -18.48 10.80
N GLN A 126 17.09 -18.97 9.59
CA GLN A 126 16.74 -20.37 9.32
C GLN A 126 17.94 -21.20 8.80
N GLY A 127 19.14 -20.62 8.78
CA GLY A 127 20.40 -21.27 8.41
C GLY A 127 21.06 -21.98 9.59
#